data_AF-A0A1U7DTJ8-F1
#
_entry.id   AF-A0A1U7DTJ8-F1
#
_cell.length_a   1.000
_cell.length_b   1.000
_cell.length_c   1.000
_cell.angle_alpha   90.00
_cell.angle_beta   90.00
_cell.angle_gamma   90.00
#
_symmetry.space_group_name_H-M   'P 1'
#
loop_
_entity.id
_entity.type
_entity.pdbx_description
1 polymer ?
#
loop_
_entity_poly.entity_id
_entity_poly.type
_entity_poly.pdbx_seq_one_letter_code
_entity_poly.pdbx_strand_id
1 'polypeptide(L)'
;MKTYIRFKVVLILCISALFTSCSLDVQESFDFKPDVDLTEPYGNLTAWEYIQTQTAFTEEGEFDNEKLNYMVEAIKKAGYEDIYNQTATTERTYLLLNNGAFRGNGDVIDIVTGDPSTTVTEIINGEEVTRELSAAEVMSRVDTPEEMERLKAVLNYHIVDAYVAQVPQLEIRDERYLFQTLIPGDDGLIAFHRDWQWRVEINRAPAPLPTTATSQWERVRRHNYVFKNGVGHYINDPVRNKPY
;
A
#
# COMPACT_ATOMS: atom_id res chain seq x y z
N MET A 1 -9.73 85.03 -19.51
CA MET A 1 -8.59 84.70 -18.63
C MET A 1 -8.91 83.70 -17.50
N LYS A 2 -10.03 83.81 -16.76
CA LYS A 2 -10.34 82.91 -15.63
C LYS A 2 -10.50 81.42 -15.98
N THR A 3 -10.98 81.08 -17.18
CA THR A 3 -11.24 79.68 -17.60
C THR A 3 -9.96 78.91 -17.96
N TYR A 4 -8.99 79.57 -18.58
CA TYR A 4 -7.69 78.97 -18.94
C TYR A 4 -6.81 78.70 -17.70
N ILE A 5 -6.93 79.51 -16.66
CA ILE A 5 -6.22 79.30 -15.38
C ILE A 5 -6.80 78.06 -14.68
N ARG A 6 -8.12 77.88 -14.69
CA ARG A 6 -8.77 76.67 -14.12
C ARG A 6 -8.38 75.39 -14.84
N PHE A 7 -8.30 75.42 -16.17
CA PHE A 7 -7.83 74.27 -16.95
C PHE A 7 -6.38 73.89 -16.66
N LYS A 8 -5.50 74.88 -16.51
CA LYS A 8 -4.09 74.63 -16.14
C LYS A 8 -3.95 74.05 -14.73
N VAL A 9 -4.74 74.54 -13.77
CA VAL A 9 -4.73 74.02 -12.40
C VAL A 9 -5.24 72.57 -12.36
N VAL A 10 -6.32 72.25 -13.09
CA VAL A 10 -6.85 70.87 -13.17
C VAL A 10 -5.87 69.94 -13.87
N LEU A 11 -5.22 70.39 -14.95
CA LEU A 11 -4.21 69.59 -15.66
C LEU A 11 -3.01 69.28 -14.77
N ILE A 12 -2.52 70.26 -14.00
CA ILE A 12 -1.42 70.05 -13.05
C ILE A 12 -1.82 69.05 -11.96
N LEU A 13 -3.05 69.13 -11.45
CA LEU A 13 -3.57 68.22 -10.43
C LEU A 13 -3.71 66.78 -10.94
N CYS A 14 -4.16 66.59 -12.19
CA CYS A 14 -4.23 65.29 -12.84
C CYS A 14 -2.84 64.71 -13.13
N ILE A 15 -1.87 65.54 -13.53
CA ILE A 15 -0.48 65.09 -13.77
C ILE A 15 0.19 64.69 -12.45
N SER A 16 -0.04 65.43 -11.36
CA SER A 16 0.51 65.06 -10.04
C SER A 16 -0.05 63.74 -9.51
N ALA A 17 -1.28 63.37 -9.86
CA ALA A 17 -1.89 62.09 -9.46
C ALA A 17 -1.30 60.88 -10.20
N LEU A 18 -0.62 61.09 -11.33
CA LEU A 18 0.06 60.01 -12.08
C LEU A 18 1.42 59.63 -11.49
N PHE A 19 2.02 60.48 -10.65
CA PHE A 19 3.32 60.24 -10.01
C PHE A 19 3.21 59.69 -8.58
N THR A 20 1.99 59.48 -8.07
CA THR A 20 1.73 58.86 -6.77
C THR A 20 1.38 57.37 -6.88
N SER A 21 2.00 56.65 -7.82
CA SER A 21 1.96 55.19 -7.79
C SER A 21 2.86 54.71 -6.65
N CYS A 22 2.27 54.24 -5.56
CA CYS A 22 3.01 53.48 -4.56
C CYS A 22 3.72 52.32 -5.27
N SER A 23 5.05 52.35 -5.34
CA SER A 23 5.83 51.15 -5.64
C SER A 23 5.69 50.23 -4.43
N LEU A 24 4.71 49.33 -4.46
CA LEU A 24 4.75 48.17 -3.59
C LEU A 24 5.98 47.38 -4.01
N ASP A 25 6.89 47.16 -3.07
CA ASP A 25 8.03 46.29 -3.30
C ASP A 25 7.52 44.94 -3.83
N VAL A 26 8.21 44.41 -4.84
CA VAL A 26 7.90 43.09 -5.38
C VAL A 26 7.98 42.12 -4.22
N GLN A 27 6.84 41.50 -3.89
CA GLN A 27 6.77 40.53 -2.81
C GLN A 27 7.79 39.42 -3.10
N GLU A 28 8.67 39.14 -2.13
CA GLU A 28 9.64 38.05 -2.28
C GLU A 28 8.88 36.76 -2.59
N SER A 29 9.42 35.96 -3.52
CA SER A 29 8.83 34.67 -3.87
C SER A 29 8.68 33.84 -2.60
N PHE A 30 7.46 33.37 -2.35
CA PHE A 30 7.19 32.51 -1.20
C PHE A 30 8.05 31.25 -1.29
N ASP A 31 9.04 31.14 -0.41
CA ASP A 31 9.83 29.93 -0.20
C ASP A 31 9.06 29.02 0.75
N PHE A 32 8.28 28.09 0.18
CA PHE A 32 7.53 27.12 0.96
C PHE A 32 8.50 26.22 1.73
N LYS A 33 8.63 26.47 3.03
CA LYS A 33 9.28 25.57 3.96
C LYS A 33 8.19 24.72 4.61
N PRO A 34 8.03 23.45 4.23
CA PRO A 34 7.04 22.60 4.87
C PRO A 34 7.37 22.47 6.36
N ASP A 35 6.38 22.73 7.21
CA ASP A 35 6.49 22.47 8.66
C ASP A 35 6.49 20.97 8.98
N VAL A 36 6.17 20.14 7.98
CA VAL A 36 6.15 18.69 8.06
C VAL A 36 7.44 18.11 7.50
N ASP A 37 8.00 17.14 8.22
CA ASP A 37 9.10 16.33 7.71
C ASP A 37 8.60 15.50 6.53
N LEU A 38 9.09 15.82 5.34
CA LEU A 38 8.78 15.10 4.10
C LEU A 38 9.78 13.97 3.83
N THR A 39 10.67 13.64 4.77
CA THR A 39 11.56 12.50 4.62
C THR A 39 10.76 11.20 4.63
N GLU A 40 11.12 10.30 3.72
CA GLU A 40 10.49 8.98 3.63
C GLU A 40 10.90 8.15 4.87
N PRO A 41 10.00 7.88 5.82
CA PRO A 41 10.37 7.34 7.13
C PRO A 41 10.96 5.92 7.04
N TYR A 42 10.65 5.19 5.96
CA TYR A 42 11.07 3.81 5.75
C TYR A 42 12.00 3.63 4.55
N GLY A 43 12.40 4.72 3.87
CA GLY A 43 13.19 4.65 2.63
C GLY A 43 14.58 4.03 2.79
N ASN A 44 15.07 3.89 4.02
CA ASN A 44 16.34 3.23 4.33
C ASN A 44 16.22 1.72 4.59
N LEU A 45 14.99 1.20 4.77
CA LEU A 45 14.72 -0.21 5.04
C LEU A 45 14.31 -0.92 3.75
N THR A 46 14.72 -2.17 3.57
CA THR A 46 14.08 -3.06 2.58
C THR A 46 12.65 -3.38 3.00
N ALA A 47 11.84 -3.88 2.07
CA ALA A 47 10.50 -4.37 2.37
C ALA A 47 10.54 -5.44 3.47
N TRP A 48 11.50 -6.38 3.43
CA TRP A 48 11.65 -7.39 4.47
C TRP A 48 12.01 -6.80 5.85
N GLU A 49 12.97 -5.88 5.90
CA GLU A 49 13.35 -5.20 7.14
C GLU A 49 12.15 -4.47 7.75
N TYR A 50 11.39 -3.75 6.92
CA TYR A 50 10.15 -3.10 7.35
C TYR A 50 9.12 -4.11 7.87
N ILE A 51 8.82 -5.17 7.11
CA ILE A 51 7.79 -6.17 7.46
C ILE A 51 8.04 -6.77 8.85
N GLN A 52 9.29 -7.07 9.19
CA GLN A 52 9.67 -7.61 10.50
C GLN A 52 9.43 -6.64 11.67
N THR A 53 9.43 -5.32 11.42
CA THR A 53 9.09 -4.33 12.46
C THR A 53 7.59 -4.22 12.72
N GLN A 54 6.76 -4.77 11.83
CA GLN A 54 5.32 -4.61 11.86
C GLN A 54 4.61 -5.81 12.49
N THR A 55 5.13 -6.35 13.58
CA THR A 55 4.49 -7.41 14.37
C THR A 55 4.03 -6.86 15.71
N ALA A 56 2.78 -7.08 16.10
CA ALA A 56 2.30 -6.70 17.44
C ALA A 56 1.12 -7.56 17.89
N PHE A 57 0.78 -7.41 19.17
CA PHE A 57 -0.40 -7.99 19.82
C PHE A 57 -1.27 -6.86 20.39
N THR A 58 -2.56 -7.10 20.56
CA THR A 58 -3.48 -6.21 21.26
C THR A 58 -3.24 -6.26 22.76
N GLU A 59 -3.91 -5.40 23.53
CA GLU A 59 -3.82 -5.38 25.00
C GLU A 59 -4.32 -6.70 25.62
N GLU A 60 -5.22 -7.39 24.94
CA GLU A 60 -5.78 -8.70 25.29
C GLU A 60 -4.85 -9.87 24.91
N GLY A 61 -3.72 -9.59 24.25
CA GLY A 61 -2.74 -10.61 23.84
C GLY A 61 -3.08 -11.30 22.52
N GLU A 62 -4.08 -10.84 21.77
CA GLU A 62 -4.43 -11.35 20.45
C GLU A 62 -3.57 -10.70 19.36
N PHE A 63 -3.48 -11.29 18.16
CA PHE A 63 -2.79 -10.65 17.05
C PHE A 63 -3.50 -9.35 16.63
N ASP A 64 -2.75 -8.24 16.57
CA ASP A 64 -3.28 -7.00 15.97
C ASP A 64 -3.56 -7.24 14.49
N ASN A 65 -4.82 -7.11 14.09
CA ASN A 65 -5.29 -7.41 12.74
C ASN A 65 -4.56 -6.61 11.65
N GLU A 66 -4.04 -5.42 11.97
CA GLU A 66 -3.39 -4.53 11.02
C GLU A 66 -1.86 -4.72 10.93
N LYS A 67 -1.32 -5.70 11.66
CA LYS A 67 0.10 -6.08 11.68
C LYS A 67 0.39 -7.27 10.76
N LEU A 68 1.65 -7.66 10.66
CA LEU A 68 2.20 -8.57 9.64
C LEU A 68 2.78 -9.87 10.24
N ASN A 69 2.34 -10.27 11.43
CA ASN A 69 2.86 -11.43 12.17
C ASN A 69 2.84 -12.70 11.32
N TYR A 70 1.71 -13.02 10.66
CA TYR A 70 1.62 -14.18 9.78
C TYR A 70 2.42 -14.02 8.50
N MET A 71 2.49 -12.81 7.93
CA MET A 71 3.27 -12.54 6.72
C MET A 71 4.77 -12.78 6.93
N VAL A 72 5.31 -12.40 8.10
CA VAL A 72 6.70 -12.68 8.47
C VAL A 72 6.99 -14.18 8.42
N GLU A 73 6.14 -14.98 9.06
CA GLU A 73 6.33 -16.43 9.15
C GLU A 73 6.04 -17.14 7.82
N ALA A 74 5.09 -16.64 7.02
CA ALA A 74 4.83 -17.10 5.66
C ALA A 74 6.05 -16.92 4.74
N ILE A 75 6.69 -15.75 4.78
CA ILE A 75 7.89 -15.47 3.97
C ILE A 75 9.03 -16.39 4.37
N LYS A 76 9.29 -16.57 5.68
CA LYS A 76 10.31 -17.51 6.18
C LYS A 76 10.01 -18.94 5.77
N LYS A 77 8.74 -19.36 5.89
CA LYS A 77 8.31 -20.71 5.53
C LYS A 77 8.53 -21.01 4.05
N ALA A 78 8.32 -20.02 3.18
CA ALA A 78 8.59 -20.12 1.74
C ALA A 78 10.08 -19.96 1.36
N GLY A 79 10.93 -19.49 2.28
CA GLY A 79 12.34 -19.15 2.01
C GLY A 79 12.50 -17.92 1.11
N TYR A 80 11.59 -16.95 1.23
CA TYR A 80 11.47 -15.79 0.34
C TYR A 80 12.13 -14.52 0.89
N GLU A 81 12.88 -14.60 2.00
CA GLU A 81 13.56 -13.46 2.61
C GLU A 81 14.44 -12.71 1.60
N ASP A 82 15.18 -13.42 0.75
CA ASP A 82 16.01 -12.81 -0.29
C ASP A 82 15.19 -12.06 -1.34
N ILE A 83 13.99 -12.55 -1.67
CA ILE A 83 13.09 -11.88 -2.63
C ILE A 83 12.60 -10.54 -2.06
N TYR A 84 12.31 -10.46 -0.76
CA TYR A 84 11.87 -9.23 -0.09
C TYR A 84 13.03 -8.32 0.34
N ASN A 85 14.26 -8.84 0.42
CA ASN A 85 15.49 -8.09 0.71
C ASN A 85 16.25 -7.62 -0.53
N GLN A 86 15.93 -8.14 -1.72
CA GLN A 86 16.69 -7.81 -2.93
C GLN A 86 16.76 -6.30 -3.12
N THR A 87 17.90 -5.79 -3.57
CA THR A 87 18.12 -4.36 -3.87
C THR A 87 18.61 -4.15 -5.30
N ALA A 88 18.55 -5.19 -6.13
CA ALA A 88 18.95 -5.13 -7.53
C ALA A 88 18.00 -4.24 -8.35
N THR A 89 16.75 -4.12 -7.91
CA THR A 89 15.76 -3.21 -8.48
C THR A 89 14.93 -2.55 -7.38
N THR A 90 14.52 -1.31 -7.63
CA THR A 90 13.52 -0.57 -6.84
C THR A 90 12.13 -0.64 -7.48
N GLU A 91 12.01 -1.24 -8.65
CA GLU A 91 10.75 -1.35 -9.41
C GLU A 91 9.87 -2.49 -8.88
N ARG A 92 9.52 -2.43 -7.60
CA ARG A 92 8.62 -3.42 -6.98
C ARG A 92 7.53 -2.76 -6.15
N THR A 93 6.36 -3.39 -6.19
CA THR A 93 5.27 -3.10 -5.28
C THR A 93 4.97 -4.33 -4.45
N TYR A 94 5.04 -4.20 -3.13
CA TYR A 94 4.71 -5.24 -2.17
C TYR A 94 3.30 -5.01 -1.66
N LEU A 95 2.38 -5.91 -2.01
CA LEU A 95 1.07 -5.95 -1.37
C LEU A 95 1.22 -6.64 -0.01
N LEU A 96 1.19 -5.84 1.04
CA LEU A 96 1.40 -6.25 2.42
C LEU A 96 0.11 -6.85 2.97
N LEU A 97 0.10 -8.17 3.11
CA LEU A 97 -1.00 -8.95 3.65
C LEU A 97 -1.00 -8.84 5.18
N ASN A 98 -1.93 -8.04 5.74
CA ASN A 98 -2.05 -7.93 7.18
C ASN A 98 -2.58 -9.24 7.81
N ASN A 99 -2.55 -9.34 9.15
CA ASN A 99 -3.03 -10.50 9.87
C ASN A 99 -4.50 -10.79 9.55
N GLY A 100 -5.29 -9.77 9.22
CA GLY A 100 -6.65 -9.91 8.71
C GLY A 100 -6.74 -10.63 7.36
N ALA A 101 -5.77 -10.43 6.45
CA ALA A 101 -5.70 -11.21 5.21
C ALA A 101 -5.43 -12.70 5.45
N PHE A 102 -4.76 -13.02 6.57
CA PHE A 102 -4.50 -14.41 6.94
C PHE A 102 -5.66 -15.08 7.68
N ARG A 103 -6.48 -14.34 8.45
CA ARG A 103 -7.57 -14.90 9.27
C ARG A 103 -8.99 -14.59 8.78
N GLY A 104 -9.11 -13.69 7.79
CA GLY A 104 -10.37 -13.06 7.36
C GLY A 104 -11.16 -13.86 6.31
N ASN A 105 -12.00 -13.19 5.51
CA ASN A 105 -12.85 -13.87 4.52
C ASN A 105 -12.06 -14.42 3.31
N GLY A 106 -10.89 -13.86 3.01
CA GLY A 106 -9.97 -14.43 2.03
C GLY A 106 -8.94 -15.40 2.60
N ASP A 107 -8.93 -15.60 3.93
CA ASP A 107 -8.18 -16.58 4.72
C ASP A 107 -6.97 -17.24 4.00
N VAL A 108 -5.82 -16.56 3.97
CA VAL A 108 -4.60 -17.16 3.40
C VAL A 108 -4.24 -18.48 4.09
N ILE A 109 -4.57 -18.64 5.38
CA ILE A 109 -4.30 -19.89 6.10
C ILE A 109 -5.13 -21.01 5.47
N ASP A 110 -6.45 -20.85 5.35
CA ASP A 110 -7.34 -21.82 4.72
C ASP A 110 -6.99 -22.08 3.24
N ILE A 111 -6.69 -21.04 2.47
CA ILE A 111 -6.25 -21.19 1.07
C ILE A 111 -5.05 -22.14 0.97
N VAL A 112 -4.09 -21.99 1.88
CA VAL A 112 -2.85 -22.73 1.83
C VAL A 112 -3.01 -24.12 2.44
N THR A 113 -3.55 -24.23 3.66
CA THR A 113 -3.58 -25.48 4.45
C THR A 113 -4.92 -26.23 4.38
N GLY A 114 -5.99 -25.61 3.89
CA GLY A 114 -7.36 -26.15 3.95
C GLY A 114 -7.93 -26.27 5.37
N ASP A 115 -7.31 -25.59 6.34
CA ASP A 115 -7.74 -25.55 7.74
C ASP A 115 -7.55 -24.13 8.30
N PRO A 116 -8.63 -23.36 8.48
CA PRO A 116 -8.57 -21.97 8.96
C PRO A 116 -8.20 -21.86 10.45
N SER A 117 -8.09 -22.97 11.18
CA SER A 117 -7.94 -22.91 12.63
C SER A 117 -6.69 -22.13 13.05
N THR A 118 -6.83 -21.13 13.92
CA THR A 118 -5.71 -20.46 14.60
C THR A 118 -5.64 -20.78 16.08
N THR A 119 -6.39 -21.78 16.52
CA THR A 119 -6.44 -22.20 17.92
C THR A 119 -6.26 -23.69 18.05
N VAL A 120 -5.80 -24.13 19.20
CA VAL A 120 -5.69 -25.55 19.55
C VAL A 120 -6.28 -25.77 20.94
N THR A 121 -7.03 -26.85 21.10
CA THR A 121 -7.52 -27.32 22.39
C THR A 121 -6.62 -28.45 22.88
N GLU A 122 -5.98 -28.24 24.02
CA GLU A 122 -5.08 -29.21 24.65
C GLU A 122 -5.62 -29.59 26.04
N ILE A 123 -5.38 -30.82 26.47
CA ILE A 123 -5.74 -31.26 27.83
C ILE A 123 -4.57 -30.99 28.75
N ILE A 124 -4.71 -30.00 29.64
CA ILE A 124 -3.72 -29.64 30.65
C ILE A 124 -4.29 -29.98 32.02
N ASN A 125 -3.63 -30.89 32.75
CA ASN A 125 -4.09 -31.35 34.08
C ASN A 125 -5.52 -31.93 34.12
N GLY A 126 -6.00 -32.48 32.98
CA GLY A 126 -7.35 -33.04 32.88
C GLY A 126 -8.44 -32.03 32.50
N GLU A 127 -8.08 -30.76 32.24
CA GLU A 127 -8.99 -29.73 31.76
C GLU A 127 -8.68 -29.37 30.29
N GLU A 128 -9.73 -29.16 29.49
CA GLU A 128 -9.59 -28.67 28.12
C GLU A 128 -9.26 -27.17 28.14
N VAL A 129 -8.12 -26.81 27.58
CA VAL A 129 -7.65 -25.43 27.47
C VAL A 129 -7.46 -25.11 26.00
N THR A 130 -8.19 -24.10 25.50
CA THR A 130 -7.99 -23.56 24.16
C THR A 130 -7.01 -22.40 24.21
N ARG A 131 -5.99 -22.44 23.35
CA ARG A 131 -5.02 -21.35 23.18
C ARG A 131 -4.90 -20.93 21.71
N GLU A 132 -4.58 -19.66 21.49
CA GLU A 132 -4.17 -19.14 20.19
C GLU A 132 -2.80 -19.73 19.82
N LEU A 133 -2.68 -20.20 18.58
CA LEU A 133 -1.41 -20.65 18.00
C LEU A 133 -0.58 -19.44 17.62
N SER A 134 0.74 -19.51 17.81
CA SER A 134 1.65 -18.53 17.26
C SER A 134 1.63 -18.56 15.72
N ALA A 135 1.99 -17.45 15.08
CA ALA A 135 2.11 -17.39 13.62
C ALA A 135 3.05 -18.47 13.05
N ALA A 136 4.13 -18.79 13.78
CA ALA A 136 5.08 -19.83 13.40
C ALA A 136 4.46 -21.23 13.49
N GLU A 137 3.69 -21.53 14.56
CA GLU A 137 2.96 -22.80 14.67
C GLU A 137 1.94 -22.94 13.54
N VAL A 138 1.16 -21.88 13.25
CA VAL A 138 0.20 -21.88 12.15
C VAL A 138 0.90 -22.16 10.81
N MET A 139 1.98 -21.43 10.48
CA MET A 139 2.72 -21.60 9.23
C MET A 139 3.51 -22.90 9.17
N SER A 140 3.79 -23.53 10.31
CA SER A 140 4.46 -24.84 10.34
C SER A 140 3.60 -25.92 9.67
N ARG A 141 2.27 -25.76 9.68
CA ARG A 141 1.29 -26.69 9.08
C ARG A 141 1.32 -26.75 7.56
N VAL A 142 1.97 -25.80 6.89
CA VAL A 142 2.25 -25.90 5.44
C VAL A 142 3.32 -26.97 5.26
N ASP A 143 2.93 -28.23 5.17
CA ASP A 143 3.83 -29.38 5.33
C ASP A 143 3.93 -30.27 4.10
N THR A 144 3.02 -30.11 3.14
CA THR A 144 3.06 -30.78 1.85
C THR A 144 3.68 -29.91 0.75
N PRO A 145 4.21 -30.53 -0.33
CA PRO A 145 4.66 -29.79 -1.50
C PRO A 145 3.54 -28.94 -2.14
N GLU A 146 2.30 -29.43 -2.14
CA GLU A 146 1.17 -28.71 -2.76
C GLU A 146 0.82 -27.43 -2.00
N GLU A 147 0.72 -27.50 -0.67
CA GLU A 147 0.47 -26.32 0.17
C GLU A 147 1.63 -25.33 0.05
N MET A 148 2.88 -25.80 -0.01
CA MET A 148 4.04 -24.95 -0.22
C MET A 148 3.98 -24.22 -1.57
N GLU A 149 3.53 -24.87 -2.64
CA GLU A 149 3.34 -24.23 -3.93
C GLU A 149 2.20 -23.20 -3.90
N ARG A 150 1.09 -23.46 -3.20
CA ARG A 150 0.03 -22.47 -2.98
C ARG A 150 0.55 -21.25 -2.20
N LEU A 151 1.31 -21.46 -1.13
CA LEU A 151 1.91 -20.38 -0.35
C LEU A 151 2.80 -19.49 -1.21
N LYS A 152 3.70 -20.09 -1.99
CA LYS A 152 4.56 -19.35 -2.93
C LYS A 152 3.75 -18.63 -4.00
N ALA A 153 2.68 -19.23 -4.50
CA ALA A 153 1.79 -18.59 -5.47
C ALA A 153 1.12 -17.35 -4.86
N VAL A 154 0.60 -17.44 -3.62
CA VAL A 154 0.07 -16.29 -2.88
C VAL A 154 1.14 -15.21 -2.78
N LEU A 155 2.34 -15.52 -2.26
CA LEU A 155 3.39 -14.51 -2.06
C LEU A 155 3.86 -13.86 -3.38
N ASN A 156 4.07 -14.65 -4.44
CA ASN A 156 4.50 -14.12 -5.74
C ASN A 156 3.43 -13.26 -6.41
N TYR A 157 2.15 -13.62 -6.32
CA TYR A 157 1.06 -12.82 -6.86
C TYR A 157 0.93 -11.46 -6.14
N HIS A 158 1.38 -11.38 -4.89
CA HIS A 158 1.35 -10.16 -4.08
C HIS A 158 2.64 -9.32 -4.18
N ILE A 159 3.52 -9.64 -5.12
CA ILE A 159 4.64 -8.77 -5.51
C ILE A 159 4.46 -8.39 -6.98
N VAL A 160 4.27 -7.10 -7.24
CA VAL A 160 4.18 -6.54 -8.60
C VAL A 160 5.58 -6.16 -9.08
N ASP A 161 5.93 -6.55 -10.30
CA ASP A 161 7.19 -6.22 -10.98
C ASP A 161 7.14 -4.82 -11.61
N ALA A 162 6.69 -3.85 -10.83
CA ALA A 162 6.66 -2.43 -11.15
C ALA A 162 6.55 -1.60 -9.86
N TYR A 163 7.10 -0.39 -9.86
CA TYR A 163 6.82 0.59 -8.80
C TYR A 163 5.46 1.26 -9.04
N VAL A 164 4.45 0.97 -8.21
CA VAL A 164 3.07 1.46 -8.38
C VAL A 164 2.69 2.30 -7.18
N ALA A 165 2.95 3.61 -7.20
CA ALA A 165 2.41 4.54 -6.22
C ALA A 165 1.05 5.10 -6.66
N GLN A 166 0.27 5.60 -5.71
CA GLN A 166 -1.02 6.24 -6.02
C GLN A 166 -0.87 7.40 -7.03
N VAL A 167 0.21 8.17 -6.93
CA VAL A 167 0.63 9.20 -7.89
C VAL A 167 2.16 9.13 -7.96
N PRO A 168 2.78 9.16 -9.15
CA PRO A 168 2.17 9.42 -10.46
C PRO A 168 1.61 8.20 -11.19
N GLN A 169 1.84 6.96 -10.75
CA GLN A 169 1.50 5.80 -11.60
C GLN A 169 0.00 5.58 -11.80
N LEU A 170 -0.84 5.93 -10.82
CA LEU A 170 -2.30 5.88 -10.94
C LEU A 170 -2.91 7.28 -11.12
N GLU A 171 -2.22 8.17 -11.85
CA GLU A 171 -2.58 9.58 -12.02
C GLU A 171 -3.94 9.78 -12.70
N ILE A 172 -4.27 9.01 -13.74
CA ILE A 172 -5.61 9.12 -14.35
C ILE A 172 -6.61 8.39 -13.45
N ARG A 173 -7.57 9.13 -12.94
CA ARG A 173 -8.69 8.61 -12.14
C ARG A 173 -9.57 7.71 -12.99
N ASP A 174 -10.13 6.69 -12.35
CA ASP A 174 -11.04 5.74 -12.99
C ASP A 174 -10.44 4.99 -14.19
N GLU A 175 -9.11 4.95 -14.31
CA GLU A 175 -8.39 4.11 -15.26
C GLU A 175 -7.92 2.81 -14.60
N ARG A 176 -7.87 1.72 -15.37
CA ARG A 176 -7.51 0.37 -14.90
C ARG A 176 -6.14 0.01 -15.49
N TYR A 177 -5.12 0.15 -14.68
CA TYR A 177 -3.75 -0.12 -15.06
C TYR A 177 -3.45 -1.60 -14.83
N LEU A 178 -3.00 -2.30 -15.87
CA LEU A 178 -2.53 -3.68 -15.76
C LEU A 178 -1.03 -3.71 -15.53
N PHE A 179 -0.63 -4.59 -14.61
CA PHE A 179 0.77 -4.88 -14.31
C PHE A 179 1.00 -6.39 -14.24
N GLN A 180 2.28 -6.77 -14.24
CA GLN A 180 2.72 -8.14 -14.05
C GLN A 180 3.16 -8.34 -12.60
N THR A 181 2.75 -9.44 -11.98
CA THR A 181 3.29 -9.90 -10.69
C THR A 181 4.55 -10.73 -10.89
N LEU A 182 5.15 -11.28 -9.83
CA LEU A 182 6.24 -12.24 -10.00
C LEU A 182 5.79 -13.58 -10.60
N ILE A 183 4.48 -13.83 -10.71
CA ILE A 183 3.95 -14.90 -11.55
C ILE A 183 3.98 -14.41 -13.00
N PRO A 184 4.61 -15.10 -13.95
CA PRO A 184 4.69 -14.65 -15.33
C PRO A 184 3.40 -14.94 -16.13
N GLY A 185 3.14 -14.12 -17.15
CA GLY A 185 2.05 -14.31 -18.10
C GLY A 185 0.67 -13.97 -17.54
N ASP A 186 -0.37 -14.43 -18.23
CA ASP A 186 -1.77 -14.07 -17.96
C ASP A 186 -2.21 -14.38 -16.52
N ASP A 187 -1.69 -15.47 -15.94
CA ASP A 187 -1.97 -15.90 -14.57
C ASP A 187 -1.47 -14.92 -13.50
N GLY A 188 -0.49 -14.10 -13.85
CA GLY A 188 0.08 -13.11 -12.95
C GLY A 188 -0.33 -11.67 -13.25
N LEU A 189 -1.28 -11.44 -14.16
CA LEU A 189 -1.79 -10.10 -14.42
C LEU A 189 -2.59 -9.59 -13.22
N ILE A 190 -2.35 -8.35 -12.82
CA ILE A 190 -3.01 -7.66 -11.72
C ILE A 190 -3.43 -6.27 -12.16
N ALA A 191 -4.63 -5.83 -11.76
CA ALA A 191 -5.15 -4.53 -12.14
C ALA A 191 -5.19 -3.59 -10.94
N PHE A 192 -4.68 -2.37 -11.09
CA PHE A 192 -4.84 -1.30 -10.12
C PHE A 192 -5.74 -0.21 -10.68
N HIS A 193 -6.55 0.35 -9.81
CA HIS A 193 -7.47 1.41 -10.13
C HIS A 193 -7.49 2.42 -8.99
N ARG A 194 -7.45 3.71 -9.30
CA ARG A 194 -7.69 4.79 -8.33
C ARG A 194 -9.00 5.50 -8.65
N ASP A 195 -9.92 5.48 -7.70
CA ASP A 195 -11.23 6.10 -7.86
C ASP A 195 -11.19 7.62 -7.61
N TRP A 196 -12.33 8.28 -7.84
CA TRP A 196 -12.50 9.71 -7.59
C TRP A 196 -12.31 10.15 -6.13
N GLN A 197 -12.40 9.22 -5.17
CA GLN A 197 -12.16 9.43 -3.73
C GLN A 197 -10.72 9.12 -3.34
N TRP A 198 -9.82 8.94 -4.33
CA TRP A 198 -8.41 8.60 -4.12
C TRP A 198 -8.19 7.21 -3.50
N ARG A 199 -9.21 6.34 -3.51
CA ARG A 199 -9.05 4.97 -3.02
C ARG A 199 -8.42 4.13 -4.12
N VAL A 200 -7.38 3.38 -3.75
CA VAL A 200 -6.77 2.40 -4.65
C VAL A 200 -7.45 1.05 -4.44
N GLU A 201 -7.86 0.43 -5.54
CA GLU A 201 -8.54 -0.85 -5.56
C GLU A 201 -7.84 -1.77 -6.55
N ILE A 202 -7.77 -3.03 -6.19
CA ILE A 202 -7.01 -4.06 -6.91
C ILE A 202 -8.00 -5.05 -7.49
N ASN A 203 -7.84 -5.40 -8.76
CA ASN A 203 -8.68 -6.34 -9.52
C ASN A 203 -10.18 -5.96 -9.61
N ARG A 204 -10.59 -4.77 -9.17
CA ARG A 204 -12.01 -4.41 -9.15
C ARG A 204 -12.59 -4.31 -10.57
N ALA A 205 -13.75 -4.94 -10.78
CA ALA A 205 -14.52 -4.80 -12.01
C ALA A 205 -14.76 -3.30 -12.34
N PRO A 206 -14.72 -2.90 -13.62
CA PRO A 206 -14.61 -3.71 -14.84
C PRO A 206 -13.17 -3.89 -15.33
N ALA A 207 -12.19 -4.15 -14.44
CA ALA A 207 -10.83 -4.50 -14.86
C ALA A 207 -10.85 -5.62 -15.93
N PRO A 208 -9.97 -5.53 -16.95
CA PRO A 208 -9.90 -6.49 -18.06
C PRO A 208 -9.21 -7.79 -17.61
N LEU A 209 -9.72 -8.40 -16.55
CA LEU A 209 -9.25 -9.64 -15.93
C LEU A 209 -10.41 -10.65 -15.90
N PRO A 210 -10.12 -11.96 -15.78
CA PRO A 210 -11.18 -12.95 -15.65
C PRO A 210 -12.01 -12.73 -14.37
N THR A 211 -13.23 -13.28 -14.36
CA THR A 211 -14.13 -13.15 -13.20
C THR A 211 -13.56 -13.78 -11.93
N THR A 212 -12.69 -14.78 -12.05
CA THR A 212 -11.91 -15.35 -10.94
C THR A 212 -11.06 -14.31 -10.23
N ALA A 213 -10.63 -13.26 -10.93
CA ALA A 213 -9.92 -12.12 -10.37
C ALA A 213 -10.89 -11.06 -9.84
N THR A 214 -11.86 -10.65 -10.66
CA THR A 214 -12.71 -9.50 -10.33
C THR A 214 -13.75 -9.77 -9.25
N SER A 215 -14.03 -11.04 -8.96
CA SER A 215 -14.85 -11.47 -7.81
C SER A 215 -14.07 -11.53 -6.49
N GLN A 216 -12.75 -11.36 -6.55
CA GLN A 216 -11.81 -11.41 -5.41
C GLN A 216 -10.92 -10.17 -5.48
N TRP A 217 -11.59 -9.01 -5.52
CA TRP A 217 -10.96 -7.70 -5.53
C TRP A 217 -10.79 -7.20 -4.09
N GLU A 218 -9.82 -6.31 -3.88
CA GLU A 218 -9.60 -5.73 -2.56
C GLU A 218 -9.29 -4.24 -2.66
N ARG A 219 -9.64 -3.50 -1.60
CA ARG A 219 -9.26 -2.09 -1.46
C ARG A 219 -7.99 -1.95 -0.64
N VAL A 220 -7.04 -1.17 -1.14
CA VAL A 220 -5.86 -0.78 -0.37
C VAL A 220 -6.28 0.07 0.83
N ARG A 221 -5.86 -0.36 2.03
CA ARG A 221 -6.17 0.30 3.31
C ARG A 221 -5.21 1.43 3.62
N ARG A 222 -3.93 1.20 3.38
CA ARG A 222 -2.85 2.17 3.57
C ARG A 222 -1.85 1.99 2.44
N HIS A 223 -1.43 3.09 1.83
CA HIS A 223 -0.68 3.06 0.58
C HIS A 223 0.62 3.86 0.66
N ASN A 224 1.52 3.61 -0.29
CA ASN A 224 2.77 4.34 -0.51
C ASN A 224 3.76 4.25 0.66
N TYR A 225 3.94 3.08 1.27
CA TYR A 225 5.06 2.87 2.19
C TYR A 225 6.34 2.71 1.39
N VAL A 226 7.14 3.76 1.29
CA VAL A 226 8.36 3.74 0.46
C VAL A 226 9.47 3.00 1.17
N PHE A 227 10.02 2.00 0.50
CA PHE A 227 11.15 1.20 0.94
C PHE A 227 12.36 1.43 0.05
N LYS A 228 13.53 1.06 0.54
CA LYS A 228 14.78 1.09 -0.22
C LYS A 228 14.71 0.30 -1.54
N ASN A 229 13.84 -0.70 -1.62
CA ASN A 229 13.70 -1.62 -2.76
C ASN A 229 12.28 -1.69 -3.33
N GLY A 230 11.48 -0.63 -3.17
CA GLY A 230 10.15 -0.55 -3.76
C GLY A 230 9.14 0.22 -2.91
N VAL A 231 7.85 -0.09 -3.09
CA VAL A 231 6.75 0.53 -2.37
C VAL A 231 5.78 -0.51 -1.81
N GLY A 232 5.22 -0.26 -0.64
CA GLY A 232 4.28 -1.13 0.05
C GLY A 232 2.86 -0.58 0.11
N HIS A 233 1.87 -1.47 -0.03
CA HIS A 233 0.46 -1.18 0.18
C HIS A 233 -0.19 -2.25 1.06
N TYR A 234 -0.86 -1.84 2.13
CA TYR A 234 -1.59 -2.74 3.01
C TYR A 234 -2.94 -3.12 2.42
N ILE A 235 -3.22 -4.42 2.41
CA ILE A 235 -4.52 -5.00 2.06
C ILE A 235 -4.95 -6.00 3.12
N ASN A 236 -6.25 -6.26 3.21
CA ASN A 236 -6.82 -7.13 4.25
C ASN A 236 -7.43 -8.43 3.73
N ASP A 237 -7.42 -8.65 2.43
CA ASP A 237 -7.79 -9.92 1.84
C ASP A 237 -6.84 -10.18 0.66
N PRO A 238 -6.37 -11.43 0.46
CA PRO A 238 -5.56 -11.76 -0.69
C PRO A 238 -6.36 -11.58 -1.98
N VAL A 239 -5.74 -10.97 -2.97
CA VAL A 239 -6.24 -10.94 -4.35
C VAL A 239 -5.65 -12.10 -5.14
N ARG A 240 -6.25 -12.45 -6.26
CA ARG A 240 -5.73 -13.46 -7.18
C ARG A 240 -6.22 -13.21 -8.60
N ASN A 241 -5.60 -13.82 -9.59
CA ASN A 241 -6.12 -13.86 -10.95
C ASN A 241 -6.88 -15.16 -11.22
N LYS A 242 -6.30 -16.29 -10.81
CA LYS A 242 -6.92 -17.62 -10.78
C LYS A 242 -6.92 -18.18 -9.35
N PRO A 243 -7.75 -19.20 -9.03
CA PRO A 243 -7.63 -19.94 -7.77
C PRO A 243 -6.20 -20.47 -7.55
N TYR A 244 -5.76 -20.48 -6.29
CA TYR A 244 -4.44 -20.95 -5.87
C TYR A 244 -4.36 -22.48 -5.88
#